data_AF-A0A673KVC9-F1
#
_entry.id   AF-A0A673KVC9-F1
#
_cell.length_a   1.000
_cell.length_b   1.000
_cell.length_c   1.000
_cell.angle_alpha   90.00
_cell.angle_beta   90.00
_cell.angle_gamma   90.00
#
_symmetry.space_group_name_H-M   'P 1'
#
loop_
_entity.id
_entity.type
_entity.pdbx_description
1 polymer ?
#
loop_
_entity_poly.entity_id
_entity_poly.type
_entity_poly.pdbx_seq_one_letter_code
_entity_poly.pdbx_strand_id
1 'polypeptide(L)'
;ADGEGVDGTGVNGRLWRTVIIGEQEHRIDMQVIRPYLHVISHGGYYGEGLNAIIVFTACYLPDSSCPDYHYLMENLFLYVVSSLEMLVAEDYLIIYMNGGTPRSKMPGISWLKKCYQMIDRRLRKNLKSLIIAHPSWFIRTVIAISKPFISVKFMNKIRYVHSLEELEKIVPMDHIQIPECVLQFEEGRMNARKER
;
A
#
# COMPACT_ATOMS: atom_id res chain seq x y z
N ALA A 1 25.86 4.06 -10.49
CA ALA A 1 26.57 3.36 -9.40
C ALA A 1 25.48 2.76 -8.55
N ASP A 2 25.11 1.55 -8.93
CA ASP A 2 23.81 0.96 -8.65
C ASP A 2 23.76 0.43 -7.21
N GLY A 3 22.70 0.79 -6.50
CA GLY A 3 22.41 0.33 -5.15
C GLY A 3 21.82 -1.07 -5.16
N GLU A 4 22.59 -2.06 -5.63
CA GLU A 4 22.27 -3.46 -5.41
C GLU A 4 22.48 -3.78 -3.92
N GLY A 5 21.37 -3.88 -3.19
CA GLY A 5 21.38 -4.40 -1.83
C GLY A 5 21.96 -5.82 -1.84
N VAL A 6 23.00 -6.04 -1.04
CA VAL A 6 23.67 -7.34 -0.93
C VAL A 6 22.70 -8.33 -0.28
N ASP A 7 22.13 -9.24 -1.08
CA ASP A 7 21.33 -10.37 -0.61
C ASP A 7 22.25 -11.36 0.10
N GLY A 8 22.19 -11.37 1.43
CA GLY A 8 22.93 -12.33 2.26
C GLY A 8 22.08 -13.54 2.58
N THR A 9 22.42 -14.72 2.05
CA THR A 9 21.89 -15.99 2.57
C THR A 9 22.39 -16.22 3.99
N GLY A 10 21.49 -16.09 4.97
CA GLY A 10 21.80 -16.37 6.36
C GLY A 10 21.98 -17.87 6.62
N VAL A 11 22.70 -18.19 7.71
CA VAL A 11 23.09 -19.56 8.14
C VAL A 11 21.90 -20.54 8.30
N ASN A 12 20.66 -20.05 8.31
CA ASN A 12 19.42 -20.86 8.45
C ASN A 12 18.54 -20.88 7.19
N GLY A 13 19.05 -20.50 6.01
CA GLY A 13 18.23 -20.39 4.79
C GLY A 13 17.30 -19.18 4.74
N ARG A 14 17.37 -18.29 5.75
CA ARG A 14 16.67 -17.00 5.75
C ARG A 14 17.30 -16.05 4.73
N LEU A 15 16.48 -15.55 3.82
CA LEU A 15 16.85 -14.56 2.81
C LEU A 15 16.66 -13.17 3.41
N TRP A 16 17.75 -12.54 3.83
CA TRP A 16 17.69 -11.19 4.39
C TRP A 16 18.04 -10.16 3.33
N ARG A 17 17.22 -9.11 3.24
CA ARG A 17 17.53 -7.91 2.45
C ARG A 17 17.77 -6.73 3.38
N THR A 18 18.94 -6.12 3.29
CA THR A 18 19.24 -4.87 3.99
C THR A 18 18.68 -3.70 3.19
N VAL A 19 17.98 -2.79 3.88
CA VAL A 19 17.41 -1.58 3.30
C VAL A 19 17.73 -0.40 4.20
N ILE A 20 17.87 0.79 3.60
CA ILE A 20 17.94 2.04 4.35
C ILE A 20 16.56 2.67 4.26
N ILE A 21 16.00 3.08 5.39
CA ILE A 21 14.76 3.84 5.47
C ILE A 21 15.04 5.11 6.27
N GLY A 22 14.89 6.26 5.62
CA GLY A 22 15.42 7.52 6.13
C GLY A 22 16.93 7.46 6.35
N GLU A 23 17.37 7.47 7.60
CA GLU A 23 18.79 7.39 8.00
C GLU A 23 19.12 6.08 8.75
N GLN A 24 18.17 5.15 8.84
CA GLN A 24 18.33 3.92 9.61
C GLN A 24 18.45 2.72 8.69
N GLU A 25 19.39 1.83 9.03
CA GLU A 25 19.51 0.52 8.41
C GLU A 25 18.48 -0.45 9.03
N HIS A 26 17.72 -1.10 8.17
CA HIS A 26 16.77 -2.15 8.53
C HIS A 26 17.09 -3.42 7.76
N ARG A 27 16.67 -4.56 8.30
CA ARG A 27 16.78 -5.86 7.65
C ARG A 27 15.40 -6.48 7.50
N ILE A 28 15.08 -6.90 6.29
CA ILE A 28 13.81 -7.53 5.92
C ILE A 28 14.06 -9.01 5.74
N ASP A 29 13.31 -9.85 6.43
CA ASP A 29 13.22 -11.27 6.12
C ASP A 29 12.33 -11.45 4.89
N MET A 30 12.97 -11.60 3.73
CA MET A 30 12.28 -11.78 2.45
C MET A 30 11.57 -13.13 2.36
N GLN A 31 11.99 -14.12 3.15
CA GLN A 31 11.40 -15.46 3.12
C GLN A 31 9.95 -15.42 3.62
N VAL A 32 9.68 -14.69 4.72
CA VAL A 32 8.34 -14.65 5.32
C VAL A 32 7.35 -13.81 4.50
N ILE A 33 7.83 -12.75 3.84
CA ILE A 33 6.96 -11.85 3.05
C ILE A 33 6.76 -12.29 1.60
N ARG A 34 7.51 -13.28 1.11
CA ARG A 34 7.47 -13.74 -0.29
C ARG A 34 6.04 -13.98 -0.82
N PRO A 35 5.11 -14.60 -0.06
CA PRO A 35 3.73 -14.81 -0.54
C PRO A 35 2.92 -13.52 -0.70
N TYR A 36 3.38 -12.40 -0.14
CA TYR A 36 2.64 -11.14 -0.01
C TYR A 36 3.26 -10.00 -0.83
N LEU A 37 4.30 -10.25 -1.63
CA LEU A 37 5.00 -9.21 -2.39
C LEU A 37 4.06 -8.47 -3.36
N HIS A 38 3.02 -9.12 -3.86
CA HIS A 38 1.99 -8.52 -4.71
C HIS A 38 1.14 -7.44 -4.02
N VAL A 39 1.27 -7.25 -2.71
CA VAL A 39 0.60 -6.16 -1.97
C VAL A 39 0.95 -4.78 -2.53
N ILE A 40 2.11 -4.62 -3.17
CA ILE A 40 2.53 -3.40 -3.84
C ILE A 40 2.92 -3.70 -5.28
N SER A 41 2.52 -2.84 -6.22
CA SER A 41 2.91 -2.93 -7.62
C SER A 41 3.01 -1.55 -8.27
N HIS A 42 3.70 -1.47 -9.41
CA HIS A 42 3.79 -0.27 -10.22
C HIS A 42 2.67 -0.27 -11.27
N GLY A 43 1.78 0.71 -11.20
CA GLY A 43 0.61 0.88 -12.07
C GLY A 43 0.85 1.76 -13.28
N GLY A 44 2.11 2.00 -13.67
CA GLY A 44 2.47 2.91 -14.76
C GLY A 44 2.71 4.34 -14.28
N TYR A 45 2.59 5.29 -15.20
CA TYR A 45 2.87 6.71 -14.95
C TYR A 45 1.64 7.57 -15.26
N TYR A 46 1.52 8.70 -14.55
CA TYR A 46 0.45 9.67 -14.66
C TYR A 46 0.95 11.05 -15.12
N GLY A 47 0.10 11.78 -15.84
CA GLY A 47 0.41 13.07 -16.45
C GLY A 47 1.26 12.88 -17.71
N GLU A 48 2.25 13.73 -17.93
CA GLU A 48 3.21 13.61 -19.04
C GLU A 48 4.24 12.48 -18.82
N GLY A 49 3.85 11.40 -18.12
CA GLY A 49 4.72 10.25 -17.84
C GLY A 49 5.70 10.44 -16.67
N LEU A 50 5.62 11.56 -15.94
CA LEU A 50 6.59 11.90 -14.89
C LEU A 50 6.22 11.34 -13.50
N ASN A 51 4.95 11.05 -13.23
CA ASN A 51 4.54 10.69 -11.87
C ASN A 51 4.23 9.20 -11.78
N ALA A 52 4.98 8.45 -10.99
CA ALA A 52 4.72 7.02 -10.80
C ALA A 52 3.36 6.79 -10.11
N ILE A 53 2.64 5.75 -10.55
CA ILE A 53 1.43 5.26 -9.90
C ILE A 53 1.80 4.00 -9.13
N ILE A 54 1.61 4.01 -7.83
CA ILE A 54 1.87 2.86 -6.96
C ILE A 54 0.53 2.29 -6.51
N VAL A 55 0.33 1.01 -6.75
CA VAL A 55 -0.90 0.31 -6.37
C VAL A 55 -0.61 -0.51 -5.12
N PHE A 56 -1.30 -0.17 -4.03
CA PHE A 56 -1.33 -0.96 -2.81
C PHE A 56 -2.63 -1.78 -2.79
N THR A 57 -2.50 -3.10 -2.86
CA THR A 57 -3.64 -4.02 -2.92
C THR A 57 -3.87 -4.68 -1.57
N ALA A 58 -4.92 -4.26 -0.89
CA ALA A 58 -5.15 -4.66 0.49
C ALA A 58 -5.60 -6.13 0.61
N CYS A 59 -6.23 -6.73 -0.40
CA CYS A 59 -6.66 -8.14 -0.32
C CYS A 59 -5.49 -9.14 -0.33
N TYR A 60 -4.29 -8.69 -0.70
CA TYR A 60 -3.04 -9.45 -0.59
C TYR A 60 -2.33 -9.26 0.74
N LEU A 61 -2.92 -8.55 1.71
CA LEU A 61 -2.36 -8.52 3.06
C LEU A 61 -2.49 -9.88 3.76
N PRO A 62 -1.58 -10.19 4.70
CA PRO A 62 -1.71 -11.34 5.58
C PRO A 62 -2.98 -11.29 6.41
N ASP A 63 -3.55 -12.45 6.70
CA ASP A 63 -4.67 -12.56 7.64
C ASP A 63 -4.15 -12.52 9.08
N SER A 64 -4.83 -11.81 9.98
CA SER A 64 -4.46 -11.71 11.41
C SER A 64 -4.40 -13.05 12.15
N SER A 65 -5.01 -14.11 11.60
CA SER A 65 -4.93 -15.47 12.15
C SER A 65 -3.61 -16.19 11.85
N CYS A 66 -2.74 -15.64 10.98
CA CYS A 66 -1.48 -16.31 10.65
C CYS A 66 -0.50 -16.31 11.84
N PRO A 67 0.32 -17.37 11.98
CA PRO A 67 1.40 -17.39 12.96
C PRO A 67 2.35 -16.19 12.74
N ASP A 68 2.84 -15.63 13.84
CA ASP A 68 3.79 -14.52 13.82
C ASP A 68 3.32 -13.30 12.99
N TYR A 69 2.00 -13.06 12.90
CA TYR A 69 1.40 -11.96 12.12
C TYR A 69 2.09 -10.61 12.33
N HIS A 70 2.44 -10.27 13.58
CA HIS A 70 3.15 -9.03 13.89
C HIS A 70 4.52 -8.96 13.21
N TYR A 71 5.32 -10.02 13.31
CA TYR A 71 6.63 -10.10 12.68
C TYR A 71 6.51 -10.03 11.15
N LEU A 72 5.56 -10.76 10.57
CA LEU A 72 5.27 -10.73 9.15
C LEU A 72 4.88 -9.33 8.67
N MET A 73 3.96 -8.67 9.37
CA MET A 73 3.50 -7.32 9.04
C MET A 73 4.60 -6.26 9.22
N GLU A 74 5.53 -6.43 10.14
CA GLU A 74 6.69 -5.54 10.29
C GLU A 74 7.66 -5.69 9.11
N ASN A 75 7.97 -6.91 8.69
CA ASN A 75 8.80 -7.14 7.50
C ASN A 75 8.11 -6.63 6.23
N LEU A 76 6.80 -6.86 6.10
CA LEU A 76 6.02 -6.39 4.94
C LEU A 76 5.95 -4.86 4.91
N PHE A 77 5.84 -4.23 6.07
CA PHE A 77 5.90 -2.78 6.18
C PHE A 77 7.22 -2.22 5.66
N LEU A 78 8.35 -2.76 6.13
CA LEU A 78 9.69 -2.35 5.70
C LEU A 78 9.87 -2.56 4.19
N TYR A 79 9.34 -3.65 3.65
CA TYR A 79 9.34 -3.90 2.20
C TYR A 79 8.56 -2.85 1.41
N VAL A 80 7.36 -2.49 1.87
CA VAL A 80 6.54 -1.45 1.22
C VAL A 80 7.23 -0.09 1.28
N VAL A 81 7.76 0.30 2.45
CA VAL A 81 8.45 1.60 2.59
C VAL A 81 9.72 1.65 1.76
N SER A 82 10.57 0.61 1.80
CA SER A 82 11.78 0.56 0.99
C SER A 82 11.48 0.56 -0.51
N SER A 83 10.39 -0.10 -0.93
CA SER A 83 9.91 -0.04 -2.32
C SER A 83 9.52 1.39 -2.70
N LEU A 84 8.80 2.10 -1.83
CA LEU A 84 8.48 3.51 -2.04
C LEU A 84 9.75 4.37 -2.09
N GLU A 85 10.71 4.20 -1.19
CA GLU A 85 11.92 5.03 -1.16
C GLU A 85 12.75 5.00 -2.44
N MET A 86 12.82 3.83 -3.10
CA MET A 86 13.46 3.69 -4.41
C MET A 86 12.76 4.51 -5.51
N LEU A 87 11.47 4.80 -5.35
CA LEU A 87 10.65 5.52 -6.33
C LEU A 87 10.65 7.04 -6.12
N VAL A 88 11.14 7.55 -4.98
CA VAL A 88 10.91 8.93 -4.52
C VAL A 88 11.95 9.95 -4.97
N ALA A 89 12.57 9.72 -6.13
CA ALA A 89 13.21 10.84 -6.83
C ALA A 89 12.18 11.93 -7.21
N GLU A 90 10.90 11.55 -7.39
CA GLU A 90 9.88 12.42 -7.98
C GLU A 90 8.52 12.35 -7.26
N ASP A 91 7.56 13.11 -7.77
CA ASP A 91 6.17 13.10 -7.34
C ASP A 91 5.45 11.81 -7.75
N TYR A 92 4.55 11.29 -6.92
CA TYR A 92 3.89 10.01 -7.18
C TYR A 92 2.47 9.94 -6.60
N LEU A 93 1.70 8.96 -7.06
CA LEU A 93 0.34 8.66 -6.61
C LEU A 93 0.31 7.29 -5.96
N ILE A 94 -0.52 7.12 -4.92
CA ILE A 94 -0.85 5.80 -4.39
C ILE A 94 -2.33 5.52 -4.65
N ILE A 95 -2.62 4.36 -5.21
CA ILE A 95 -3.96 3.77 -5.28
C ILE A 95 -4.03 2.66 -4.24
N TYR A 96 -4.82 2.85 -3.19
CA TYR A 96 -5.11 1.84 -2.18
C TYR A 96 -6.39 1.09 -2.56
N MET A 97 -6.26 -0.10 -3.13
CA MET A 97 -7.37 -0.96 -3.50
C MET A 97 -7.86 -1.74 -2.28
N ASN A 98 -9.07 -1.40 -1.82
CA ASN A 98 -9.67 -2.00 -0.63
C ASN A 98 -10.84 -2.96 -0.93
N GLY A 99 -11.35 -2.94 -2.16
CA GLY A 99 -12.52 -3.74 -2.57
C GLY A 99 -12.38 -5.21 -2.17
N GLY A 100 -13.45 -5.77 -1.59
CA GLY A 100 -13.50 -7.19 -1.20
C GLY A 100 -12.55 -7.60 -0.08
N THR A 101 -11.82 -6.68 0.57
CA THR A 101 -10.82 -7.07 1.57
C THR A 101 -11.44 -7.39 2.94
N PRO A 102 -11.23 -8.61 3.49
CA PRO A 102 -11.68 -8.98 4.83
C PRO A 102 -11.07 -8.10 5.93
N ARG A 103 -11.84 -7.85 7.00
CA ARG A 103 -11.38 -7.07 8.15
C ARG A 103 -10.17 -7.70 8.85
N SER A 104 -10.07 -9.03 8.86
CA SER A 104 -8.95 -9.79 9.43
C SER A 104 -7.61 -9.47 8.77
N LYS A 105 -7.61 -9.00 7.53
CA LYS A 105 -6.39 -8.59 6.81
C LYS A 105 -5.98 -7.14 7.04
N MET A 106 -6.82 -6.34 7.70
CA MET A 106 -6.59 -4.91 7.84
C MET A 106 -5.78 -4.60 9.10
N PRO A 107 -4.66 -3.85 9.00
CA PRO A 107 -3.88 -3.46 10.16
C PRO A 107 -4.68 -2.54 11.10
N GLY A 108 -4.37 -2.60 12.39
CA GLY A 108 -4.98 -1.73 13.41
C GLY A 108 -4.42 -0.31 13.41
N ILE A 109 -5.05 0.56 14.22
CA ILE A 109 -4.66 1.99 14.33
C ILE A 109 -3.21 2.16 14.80
N SER A 110 -2.75 1.36 15.77
CA SER A 110 -1.38 1.43 16.27
C SER A 110 -0.34 1.16 15.18
N TRP A 111 -0.62 0.21 14.29
CA TRP A 111 0.25 -0.08 13.15
C TRP A 111 0.24 1.05 12.14
N LEU A 112 -0.92 1.66 11.84
CA LEU A 112 -0.99 2.80 10.92
C LEU A 112 -0.30 4.04 11.47
N LYS A 113 -0.37 4.26 12.78
CA LYS A 113 0.41 5.31 13.44
C LYS A 113 1.90 5.07 13.29
N LYS A 114 2.38 3.85 13.61
CA LYS A 114 3.80 3.45 13.45
C LYS A 114 4.23 3.60 11.98
N CYS A 115 3.40 3.15 11.05
CA CYS A 115 3.59 3.29 9.61
C CYS A 115 3.79 4.75 9.21
N TYR A 116 2.85 5.64 9.55
CA TYR A 116 2.97 7.06 9.24
C TYR A 116 4.20 7.75 9.86
N GLN A 117 4.64 7.29 11.05
CA GLN A 117 5.82 7.82 11.73
C GLN A 117 7.13 7.34 11.10
N MET A 118 7.17 6.12 10.59
CA MET A 118 8.36 5.54 9.93
C MET A 118 8.52 6.00 8.48
N ILE A 119 7.45 6.44 7.82
CA ILE A 119 7.53 6.99 6.47
C ILE A 119 8.30 8.33 6.52
N ASP A 120 9.41 8.39 5.77
CA ASP A 120 10.23 9.58 5.67
C ASP A 120 9.42 10.83 5.22
N ARG A 121 9.90 12.00 5.63
CA ARG A 121 9.25 13.28 5.30
C ARG A 121 9.19 13.51 3.79
N ARG A 122 10.19 13.08 3.02
CA ARG A 122 10.26 13.21 1.56
C ARG A 122 9.16 12.42 0.88
N LEU A 123 8.99 11.14 1.25
CA LEU A 123 7.90 10.27 0.79
C LEU A 123 6.54 10.96 0.96
N ARG A 124 6.27 11.46 2.19
CA ARG A 124 5.01 12.15 2.50
C ARG A 124 4.81 13.43 1.72
N LYS A 125 5.87 14.15 1.37
CA LYS A 125 5.78 15.40 0.60
C LYS A 125 5.47 15.14 -0.87
N ASN A 126 6.21 14.22 -1.50
CA ASN A 126 6.13 13.92 -2.93
C ASN A 126 4.87 13.13 -3.32
N LEU A 127 4.18 12.51 -2.35
CA LEU A 127 2.86 11.92 -2.60
C LEU A 127 1.86 13.00 -3.05
N LYS A 128 1.37 12.95 -4.28
CA LYS A 128 0.36 13.90 -4.80
C LYS A 128 -1.04 13.58 -4.30
N SER A 129 -1.42 12.31 -4.35
CA SER A 129 -2.72 11.83 -3.88
C SER A 129 -2.63 10.38 -3.41
N LEU A 130 -3.42 10.08 -2.38
CA LEU A 130 -3.73 8.74 -1.92
C LEU A 130 -5.19 8.45 -2.26
N ILE A 131 -5.41 7.72 -3.34
CA ILE A 131 -6.75 7.36 -3.82
C ILE A 131 -7.13 6.02 -3.20
N ILE A 132 -8.17 6.01 -2.37
CA ILE A 132 -8.70 4.80 -1.74
C ILE A 132 -9.90 4.32 -2.56
N ALA A 133 -9.70 3.22 -3.29
CA ALA A 133 -10.72 2.59 -4.11
C ALA A 133 -11.54 1.59 -3.29
N HIS A 134 -12.87 1.74 -3.36
CA HIS A 134 -13.85 0.96 -2.60
C HIS A 134 -13.57 0.96 -1.08
N PRO A 135 -13.55 2.14 -0.42
CA PRO A 135 -13.30 2.23 1.01
C PRO A 135 -14.33 1.42 1.81
N SER A 136 -13.85 0.53 2.68
CA SER A 136 -14.67 -0.08 3.72
C SER A 136 -15.07 0.94 4.79
N TRP A 137 -16.10 0.62 5.59
CA TRP A 137 -16.41 1.41 6.78
C TRP A 137 -15.22 1.44 7.75
N PHE A 138 -14.50 0.32 7.87
CA PHE A 138 -13.35 0.22 8.75
C PHE A 138 -12.24 1.21 8.39
N ILE A 139 -11.78 1.26 7.13
CA ILE A 139 -10.69 2.18 6.73
C ILE A 139 -11.10 3.64 6.92
N ARG A 140 -12.38 3.97 6.67
CA ARG A 140 -12.93 5.32 6.92
C ARG A 140 -12.85 5.69 8.39
N THR A 141 -13.27 4.80 9.28
CA THR A 141 -13.22 5.00 10.73
C THR A 141 -11.78 5.16 11.21
N VAL A 142 -10.87 4.31 10.74
CA VAL A 142 -9.46 4.40 11.10
C VAL A 142 -8.83 5.71 10.65
N ILE A 143 -9.08 6.14 9.41
CA ILE A 143 -8.60 7.43 8.91
C ILE A 143 -9.17 8.58 9.75
N ALA A 144 -10.47 8.53 10.09
CA ALA A 144 -11.10 9.54 10.92
C ALA A 144 -10.47 9.64 12.32
N ILE A 145 -10.20 8.50 12.98
CA ILE A 145 -9.58 8.44 14.31
C ILE A 145 -8.09 8.82 14.24
N SER A 146 -7.41 8.57 13.12
CA SER A 146 -5.98 8.91 12.95
C SER A 146 -5.72 10.40 12.71
N LYS A 147 -6.76 11.20 12.42
CA LYS A 147 -6.68 12.65 12.16
C LYS A 147 -5.80 13.44 13.16
N PRO A 148 -5.83 13.20 14.49
CA PRO A 148 -4.99 13.95 15.44
C PRO A 148 -3.49 13.76 15.24
N PHE A 149 -3.06 12.69 14.56
CA PHE A 149 -1.64 12.34 14.40
C PHE A 149 -1.14 12.50 12.96
N ILE A 150 -2.05 12.72 12.01
CA ILE A 150 -1.73 12.91 10.58
C ILE A 150 -1.85 14.39 10.24
N SER A 151 -0.87 14.92 9.50
CA SER A 151 -0.91 16.33 9.11
C SER A 151 -2.12 16.65 8.24
N VAL A 152 -2.71 17.84 8.42
CA VAL A 152 -3.83 18.32 7.57
C VAL A 152 -3.47 18.28 6.09
N LYS A 153 -2.22 18.65 5.75
CA LYS A 153 -1.69 18.59 4.38
C LYS A 153 -1.74 17.17 3.80
N PHE A 154 -1.42 16.16 4.61
CA PHE A 154 -1.51 14.77 4.16
C PHE A 154 -2.97 14.30 4.07
N MET A 155 -3.82 14.67 5.04
CA MET A 155 -5.25 14.35 4.99
C MET A 155 -5.91 14.88 3.72
N ASN A 156 -5.52 16.06 3.24
CA ASN A 156 -6.02 16.66 2.00
C ASN A 156 -5.61 15.88 0.72
N LYS A 157 -4.63 14.97 0.82
CA LYS A 157 -4.21 14.11 -0.30
C LYS A 157 -5.12 12.89 -0.46
N ILE A 158 -5.91 12.55 0.57
CA ILE A 158 -6.77 11.38 0.59
C ILE A 158 -8.03 11.64 -0.23
N ARG A 159 -8.24 10.84 -1.28
CA ARG A 159 -9.46 10.84 -2.10
C ARG A 159 -10.11 9.47 -2.02
N TYR A 160 -11.43 9.43 -1.89
CA TYR A 160 -12.20 8.18 -1.94
C TYR A 160 -12.85 8.05 -3.30
N VAL A 161 -12.77 6.85 -3.90
CA VAL A 161 -13.54 6.47 -5.10
C VAL A 161 -14.32 5.19 -4.81
N HIS A 162 -15.53 5.11 -5.35
CA HIS A 162 -16.50 4.07 -5.03
C HIS A 162 -16.74 3.06 -6.16
N SER A 163 -16.15 3.30 -7.33
CA SER A 163 -16.10 2.40 -8.49
C SER A 163 -14.75 2.48 -9.21
N LEU A 164 -14.44 1.46 -10.00
CA LEU A 164 -13.32 1.49 -10.94
C LEU A 164 -13.53 2.54 -12.05
N GLU A 165 -14.78 2.80 -12.44
CA GLU A 165 -15.13 3.88 -13.38
C GLU A 165 -14.76 5.28 -12.82
N GLU A 166 -14.97 5.52 -11.52
CA GLU A 166 -14.52 6.76 -10.88
C GLU A 166 -12.99 6.86 -10.82
N LEU A 167 -12.30 5.72 -10.66
CA LEU A 167 -10.85 5.66 -10.65
C LEU A 167 -10.26 5.96 -12.04
N GLU A 168 -10.83 5.38 -13.09
CA GLU A 168 -10.43 5.57 -14.50
C GLU A 168 -10.50 7.04 -14.93
N LYS A 169 -11.45 7.80 -14.39
CA LYS A 169 -11.55 9.26 -14.64
C LYS A 169 -10.41 10.08 -14.03
N ILE A 170 -9.58 9.47 -13.18
CA ILE A 170 -8.52 10.14 -12.43
C ILE A 170 -7.13 9.68 -12.88
N VAL A 171 -6.96 8.42 -13.23
CA VAL A 171 -5.64 7.82 -13.59
C VAL A 171 -5.79 6.85 -14.76
N PRO A 172 -4.76 6.73 -15.62
CA PRO A 172 -4.74 5.71 -16.67
C PRO A 172 -4.75 4.31 -16.04
N MET A 173 -5.56 3.42 -16.60
CA MET A 173 -5.78 2.08 -16.04
C MET A 173 -4.99 0.98 -16.78
N ASP A 174 -4.32 1.29 -17.89
CA ASP A 174 -3.70 0.32 -18.81
C ASP A 174 -2.68 -0.62 -18.15
N HIS A 175 -1.96 -0.11 -17.14
CA HIS A 175 -0.92 -0.85 -16.43
C HIS A 175 -1.31 -1.20 -14.98
N ILE A 176 -2.54 -0.88 -14.58
CA ILE A 176 -3.04 -1.15 -13.24
C ILE A 176 -3.60 -2.57 -13.21
N GLN A 177 -2.93 -3.47 -12.47
CA GLN A 177 -3.43 -4.82 -12.25
C GLN A 177 -4.52 -4.81 -11.18
N ILE A 178 -5.76 -5.07 -11.60
CA ILE A 178 -6.90 -5.15 -10.70
C ILE A 178 -7.05 -6.61 -10.23
N PRO A 179 -7.02 -6.86 -8.92
CA PRO A 179 -7.24 -8.19 -8.38
C PRO A 179 -8.67 -8.68 -8.62
N GLU A 180 -8.81 -9.99 -8.81
CA GLU A 180 -10.11 -10.66 -8.93
C GLU A 180 -11.05 -10.36 -7.73
N CYS A 181 -10.49 -10.28 -6.52
CA CYS A 181 -11.22 -9.93 -5.29
C CYS A 181 -11.95 -8.57 -5.39
N VAL A 182 -11.38 -7.60 -6.13
CA VAL A 182 -11.93 -6.26 -6.32
C VAL A 182 -12.99 -6.27 -7.41
N LEU A 183 -12.75 -7.00 -8.51
CA LEU A 183 -13.71 -7.15 -9.61
C LEU A 183 -15.00 -7.81 -9.13
N GLN A 184 -14.90 -8.92 -8.39
CA GLN A 184 -16.06 -9.60 -7.79
C GLN A 184 -16.83 -8.70 -6.82
N PHE A 185 -16.10 -7.90 -6.03
CA PHE A 185 -16.72 -6.94 -5.14
C PHE A 185 -17.49 -5.85 -5.89
N GLU A 186 -16.94 -5.34 -6.99
CA GLU A 186 -17.62 -4.35 -7.82
C GLU A 186 -18.86 -4.92 -8.51
N GLU A 187 -18.75 -6.11 -9.10
CA GLU A 187 -19.87 -6.80 -9.74
C GLU A 187 -21.02 -7.04 -8.75
N GLY A 188 -20.71 -7.54 -7.55
CA GLY A 188 -21.71 -7.74 -6.50
C GLY A 188 -22.42 -6.44 -6.09
N ARG A 189 -21.70 -5.31 -6.08
CA ARG A 189 -22.29 -3.99 -5.81
C ARG A 189 -23.15 -3.49 -6.97
N MET A 190 -22.76 -3.74 -8.21
CA MET A 190 -23.54 -3.38 -9.39
C MET A 190 -24.86 -4.15 -9.43
N ASN A 191 -24.82 -5.45 -9.16
CA ASN A 191 -26.02 -6.29 -9.13
C ASN A 191 -26.99 -5.84 -8.03
N ALA A 192 -26.49 -5.59 -6.81
CA ALA A 192 -27.31 -5.08 -5.71
C ALA A 192 -27.89 -3.66 -5.95
N ARG A 193 -27.33 -2.89 -6.91
CA ARG A 193 -27.89 -1.61 -7.34
C ARG A 193 -28.97 -1.77 -8.42
N LYS A 194 -28.87 -2.80 -9.28
CA LYS A 194 -29.87 -3.10 -10.32
C LYS A 194 -31.15 -3.70 -9.73
N GLU A 195 -31.05 -4.38 -8.59
CA GLU A 195 -32.18 -4.98 -7.87
C GLU A 195 -32.96 -3.98 -6.99
N ARG A 196 -32.51 -2.72 -6.91
CA ARG A 196 -33.16 -1.64 -6.16
C ARG A 196 -33.87 -0.68 -7.10
#